data_AF-A0A447UXP9-F1
#
_entry.id   AF-A0A447UXP9-F1
#
_cell.length_a   1.000
_cell.length_b   1.000
_cell.length_c   1.000
_cell.angle_alpha   90.00
_cell.angle_beta   90.00
_cell.angle_gamma   90.00
#
_symmetry.space_group_name_H-M   'P 1'
#
loop_
_entity.id
_entity.type
_entity.pdbx_description
1 polymer ?
#
loop_
_entity_poly.entity_id
_entity_poly.type
_entity_poly.pdbx_seq_one_letter_code
_entity_poly.pdbx_strand_id
1 'polypeptide(L)'
;MLAIKSPKAYIQRAGLRAQAGEYIQPIARHIRIITSPKAWQAVNPELTQSLDAHAIRWELTFLSGECTDEAIAELSEQTQQQGRQRDSGRRRRASP
;
A
#
# COMPACT_ATOMS: atom_id res chain seq x y z
N MET A 1 5.63 28.70 22.91
CA MET A 1 4.58 27.65 23.02
C MET A 1 5.17 26.37 22.46
N LEU A 2 5.20 25.29 23.25
CA LEU A 2 5.77 24.02 22.82
C LEU A 2 4.68 23.16 22.16
N ALA A 3 4.92 22.67 20.95
CA ALA A 3 4.01 21.81 20.21
C ALA A 3 4.70 20.47 19.92
N ILE A 4 4.07 19.37 20.34
CA ILE A 4 4.54 18.01 20.09
C ILE A 4 3.58 17.36 19.09
N LYS A 5 4.12 16.75 18.03
CA LYS A 5 3.38 15.92 17.07
C LYS A 5 3.93 14.51 17.13
N SER A 6 3.05 13.52 17.15
CA SER A 6 3.41 12.10 17.09
C SER A 6 2.53 11.36 16.08
N PRO A 7 3.00 10.21 15.54
CA PRO A 7 2.15 9.30 14.80
C PRO A 7 0.99 8.82 15.68
N LYS A 8 -0.16 8.53 15.04
CA LYS A 8 -1.31 7.95 15.74
C LYS A 8 -1.01 6.58 16.36
N ALA A 9 -0.10 5.81 15.75
CA ALA A 9 0.33 4.51 16.23
C ALA A 9 1.79 4.22 15.80
N TYR A 10 2.54 3.58 16.69
CA TYR A 10 3.85 2.99 16.41
C TYR A 10 3.86 1.55 16.97
N ILE A 11 4.21 0.57 16.14
CA ILE A 11 4.18 -0.85 16.50
C ILE A 11 5.52 -1.47 16.14
N GLN A 12 6.20 -2.05 17.12
CA GLN A 12 7.46 -2.77 16.93
C GLN A 12 7.40 -4.09 17.71
N ARG A 13 7.36 -5.22 16.98
CA ARG A 13 7.41 -6.56 17.56
C ARG A 13 7.91 -7.58 16.53
N ALA A 14 8.39 -8.72 17.01
CA ALA A 14 8.75 -9.85 16.16
C ALA A 14 7.53 -10.37 15.37
N GLY A 15 7.75 -10.79 14.13
CA GLY A 15 6.70 -11.39 13.28
C GLY A 15 5.66 -10.42 12.71
N LEU A 16 5.83 -9.10 12.87
CA LEU A 16 4.81 -8.11 12.46
C LEU A 16 4.45 -8.18 10.96
N ARG A 17 5.38 -8.57 10.09
CA ARG A 17 5.13 -8.70 8.64
C ARG A 17 4.01 -9.70 8.32
N ALA A 18 3.95 -10.82 9.03
CA ALA A 18 2.90 -11.84 8.89
C ALA A 18 1.53 -11.36 9.41
N GLN A 19 1.49 -10.26 10.16
CA GLN A 19 0.29 -9.70 10.78
C GLN A 19 -0.05 -8.30 10.24
N ALA A 20 0.66 -7.81 9.22
CA ALA A 20 0.48 -6.48 8.67
C ALA A 20 -0.95 -6.23 8.16
N GLY A 21 -1.61 -7.26 7.61
CA GLY A 21 -3.00 -7.18 7.17
C GLY A 21 -3.99 -6.80 8.28
N GLU A 22 -3.78 -7.28 9.51
CA GLU A 22 -4.61 -6.94 10.68
C GLU A 22 -4.62 -5.42 10.95
N TYR A 23 -3.46 -4.78 10.81
CA TYR A 23 -3.28 -3.35 11.10
C TYR A 23 -3.68 -2.44 9.94
N ILE A 24 -3.56 -2.93 8.70
CA ILE A 24 -3.87 -2.13 7.50
C ILE A 24 -5.37 -2.22 7.17
N GLN A 25 -6.02 -3.35 7.42
CA GLN A 25 -7.42 -3.57 7.03
C GLN A 25 -8.41 -2.49 7.53
N PRO A 26 -8.29 -1.97 8.77
CA PRO A 26 -9.19 -0.94 9.28
C PRO A 26 -9.06 0.42 8.57
N ILE A 27 -7.91 0.67 7.94
CA ILE A 27 -7.61 1.97 7.31
C ILE A 27 -7.68 1.92 5.77
N ALA A 28 -7.49 0.76 5.16
CA ALA A 28 -7.55 0.61 3.71
C ALA A 28 -7.93 -0.81 3.27
N ARG A 29 -8.71 -0.91 2.19
CA ARG A 29 -9.01 -2.18 1.49
C ARG A 29 -8.22 -2.36 0.20
N HIS A 30 -7.64 -1.27 -0.29
CA HIS A 30 -6.85 -1.21 -1.51
C HIS A 30 -5.63 -0.36 -1.21
N ILE A 31 -4.44 -0.92 -1.42
CA ILE A 31 -3.19 -0.22 -1.17
C ILE A 31 -2.27 -0.31 -2.39
N ARG A 32 -1.34 0.63 -2.46
CA ARG A 32 -0.17 0.53 -3.32
C ARG A 32 1.07 0.44 -2.46
N ILE A 33 1.90 -0.55 -2.75
CA ILE A 33 3.19 -0.76 -2.11
C ILE A 33 4.24 -0.13 -3.01
N ILE A 34 4.92 0.88 -2.50
CA ILE A 34 6.05 1.54 -3.17
C ILE A 34 7.31 1.09 -2.45
N THR A 35 8.23 0.43 -3.15
CA THR A 35 9.41 -0.19 -2.53
C THR A 35 10.57 -0.29 -3.50
N SER A 36 11.74 -0.71 -3.01
CA SER A 36 12.86 -1.18 -3.84
C SER A 36 12.86 -2.71 -3.96
N PRO A 37 13.56 -3.29 -4.95
CA PRO A 37 13.67 -4.75 -5.11
C PRO A 37 14.22 -5.45 -3.86
N LYS A 38 15.27 -4.88 -3.25
CA LYS A 38 15.91 -5.45 -2.04
C LYS A 38 14.96 -5.42 -0.84
N ALA A 39 14.25 -4.32 -0.62
CA ALA A 39 13.29 -4.21 0.47
C ALA A 39 12.10 -5.16 0.26
N TRP A 40 11.65 -5.32 -0.99
CA TRP A 40 10.59 -6.28 -1.31
C TRP A 40 10.99 -7.72 -1.01
N GLN A 41 12.20 -8.12 -1.43
CA GLN A 41 12.74 -9.46 -1.16
C GLN A 41 12.83 -9.75 0.35
N ALA A 42 13.07 -8.74 1.17
CA ALA A 42 13.19 -8.91 2.62
C ALA A 42 11.84 -9.09 3.35
N VAL A 43 10.71 -8.79 2.71
CA VAL A 43 9.38 -8.83 3.35
C VAL A 43 8.40 -9.81 2.70
N ASN A 44 8.62 -10.16 1.45
CA ASN A 44 7.84 -11.16 0.73
C ASN A 44 8.37 -12.57 1.05
N PRO A 45 7.53 -13.60 1.28
CA PRO A 45 6.08 -13.64 1.06
C PRO A 45 5.22 -13.30 2.29
N GLU A 46 5.80 -13.13 3.48
CA GLU A 46 5.03 -12.92 4.72
C GLU A 46 4.04 -11.74 4.60
N LEU A 47 4.48 -10.63 4.02
CA LEU A 47 3.62 -9.44 3.85
C LEU A 47 2.44 -9.72 2.92
N THR A 48 2.66 -10.34 1.76
CA THR A 48 1.60 -10.56 0.77
C THR A 48 0.57 -11.55 1.27
N GLN A 49 1.02 -12.63 1.91
CA GLN A 49 0.14 -13.60 2.57
C GLN A 49 -0.73 -12.94 3.65
N SER A 50 -0.15 -12.04 4.45
CA SER A 50 -0.89 -11.29 5.47
C SER A 50 -1.95 -10.37 4.86
N LEU A 51 -1.62 -9.65 3.79
CA LEU A 51 -2.57 -8.77 3.09
C LEU A 51 -3.73 -9.58 2.47
N ASP A 52 -3.41 -10.69 1.81
CA ASP A 52 -4.40 -11.55 1.14
C ASP A 52 -5.34 -12.21 2.15
N ALA A 53 -4.81 -12.70 3.29
CA ALA A 53 -5.61 -13.27 4.38
C ALA A 53 -6.64 -12.28 4.95
N HIS A 54 -6.36 -10.98 4.87
CA HIS A 54 -7.24 -9.89 5.30
C HIS A 54 -8.05 -9.26 4.15
N ALA A 55 -8.06 -9.90 2.97
CA ALA A 55 -8.75 -9.46 1.76
C ALA A 55 -8.38 -8.03 1.33
N ILE A 56 -7.14 -7.61 1.57
CA ILE A 56 -6.60 -6.34 1.14
C ILE A 56 -6.05 -6.53 -0.27
N ARG A 57 -6.57 -5.74 -1.22
CA ARG A 57 -6.01 -5.75 -2.58
C ARG A 57 -4.79 -4.85 -2.62
N TRP A 58 -3.69 -5.34 -3.15
CA TRP A 58 -2.45 -4.59 -3.24
C TRP A 58 -1.89 -4.60 -4.65
N GLU A 59 -1.11 -3.56 -4.96
CA GLU A 59 -0.30 -3.47 -6.17
C GLU A 59 1.12 -3.10 -5.76
N LEU A 60 2.10 -3.65 -6.49
CA LEU A 60 3.50 -3.37 -6.27
C LEU A 60 4.00 -2.40 -7.33
N THR A 61 4.66 -1.34 -6.90
CA THR A 61 5.38 -0.41 -7.77
C THR A 61 6.79 -0.23 -7.23
N PHE A 62 7.77 -0.44 -8.10
CA PHE A 62 9.16 -0.21 -7.73
C PHE A 62 9.52 1.25 -7.96
N LEU A 63 10.06 1.89 -6.94
CA LEU A 63 10.65 3.22 -7.09
C LEU A 63 12.00 3.07 -7.81
N SER A 64 12.11 3.63 -9.01
CA SER A 64 13.35 3.67 -9.78
C SER A 64 14.17 4.89 -9.39
N GLY A 65 14.98 4.75 -8.34
CA GLY A 65 15.90 5.80 -7.87
C GLY A 65 15.42 6.49 -6.59
N GLU A 66 15.62 7.80 -6.54
CA GLU A 66 15.39 8.62 -5.35
C GLU A 66 13.94 9.13 -5.24
N CYS A 67 13.57 9.58 -4.04
CA CYS A 67 12.29 10.22 -3.78
C CYS A 67 12.32 11.70 -4.21
N THR A 68 12.19 11.96 -5.52
CA THR A 68 12.10 13.32 -6.08
C THR A 68 10.65 13.76 -6.30
N ASP A 69 10.43 15.06 -6.51
CA ASP A 69 9.11 15.62 -6.79
C ASP A 69 8.52 15.04 -8.08
N GLU A 70 9.35 14.80 -9.10
CA GLU A 70 8.96 14.16 -10.34
C GLU A 70 8.51 12.72 -10.09
N ALA A 71 9.29 11.95 -9.31
CA ALA A 71 8.92 10.58 -8.97
C ALA A 71 7.60 10.52 -8.17
N ILE A 72 7.38 11.45 -7.25
CA ILE A 72 6.13 11.57 -6.49
C ILE A 72 4.96 11.88 -7.42
N ALA A 73 5.14 12.81 -8.37
CA ALA A 73 4.10 13.19 -9.33
C ALA A 73 3.71 11.99 -10.22
N GLU A 74 4.70 11.32 -10.80
CA GLU A 74 4.49 10.13 -11.64
C GLU A 74 3.76 9.01 -10.87
N LEU A 75 4.22 8.69 -9.67
CA LEU A 75 3.59 7.67 -8.82
C LEU A 75 2.15 8.04 -8.43
N SER A 76 1.89 9.33 -8.20
CA SER A 76 0.56 9.84 -7.89
C SER A 76 -0.39 9.69 -9.07
N GLU A 77 0.05 10.08 -10.28
CA GLU A 77 -0.73 9.93 -11.51
C GLU A 77 -1.04 8.46 -11.80
N GLN A 78 -0.03 7.59 -11.71
CA GLN A 78 -0.21 6.14 -11.85
C GLN A 78 -1.22 5.60 -10.83
N THR A 79 -1.25 6.15 -9.61
CA THR A 79 -2.20 5.71 -8.57
C THR A 79 -3.62 6.14 -8.90
N GLN A 80 -3.81 7.36 -9.37
CA GLN A 80 -5.11 7.87 -9.78
C GLN A 80 -5.67 7.14 -11.00
N GLN A 81 -4.85 6.93 -12.05
CA GLN A 81 -5.28 6.24 -13.27
C GLN A 81 -5.75 4.82 -12.97
N GLN A 82 -5.02 4.10 -12.13
CA GLN A 82 -5.35 2.73 -11.77
C GLN A 82 -6.58 2.66 -10.84
N GLY A 83 -6.76 3.62 -9.93
CA GLY A 83 -8.00 3.78 -9.17
C GLY A 83 -9.22 3.97 -10.09
N ARG A 84 -9.12 4.87 -11.08
CA ARG A 84 -10.17 5.12 -12.08
C ARG A 84 -10.50 3.89 -12.94
N GLN A 85 -9.48 3.13 -13.37
CA GLN A 85 -9.68 1.90 -14.14
C GLN A 85 -10.40 0.81 -13.34
N ARG A 86 -10.13 0.73 -12.03
CA ARG A 86 -10.82 -0.22 -11.14
C ARG A 86 -12.30 0.15 -10.93
N ASP A 87 -12.60 1.43 -10.76
CA ASP A 87 -13.96 1.91 -10.58
C ASP A 87 -14.81 1.80 -11.86
N SER A 88 -14.19 2.01 -13.03
CA SER A 88 -14.86 1.85 -14.33
C SER A 88 -15.20 0.38 -14.62
N GLY A 89 -14.33 -0.57 -14.26
CA GLY A 89 -14.60 -2.01 -14.33
C GLY A 89 -15.70 -2.47 -13.38
N ARG A 90 -15.85 -1.84 -12.20
CA ARG A 90 -16.91 -2.13 -11.23
C ARG A 90 -18.28 -1.68 -11.72
N ARG A 91 -18.37 -0.53 -12.41
CA ARG A 91 -19.64 -0.02 -12.98
C ARG A 91 -20.17 -0.88 -14.13
N ARG A 92 -19.31 -1.56 -14.90
CA ARG A 92 -19.73 -2.42 -16.03
C ARG A 92 -20.31 -3.78 -15.63
N ARG A 93 -20.08 -4.26 -14.39
CA ARG A 93 -20.65 -5.52 -13.88
C ARG A 93 -21.97 -5.35 -13.10
N ALA A 94 -22.48 -4.12 -13.01
CA ALA A 94 -23.70 -3.77 -12.30
C ALA A 94 -24.79 -3.25 -13.26
N SER A 95 -24.87 -3.81 -14.47
CA SER A 95 -26.02 -3.63 -15.37
C SER A 95 -26.69 -5.00 -15.56
N PRO A 96 -28.03 -5.07 -15.44
CA PRO A 96 -28.81 -6.31 -15.48
C PRO A 96 -28.81 -6.97 -16.86
#